data_AF-A0A416REK2-F1
#
_entry.id   AF-A0A416REK2-F1
#
_cell.length_a   1.000
_cell.length_b   1.000
_cell.length_c   1.000
_cell.angle_alpha   90.00
_cell.angle_beta   90.00
_cell.angle_gamma   90.00
#
_symmetry.space_group_name_H-M   'P 1'
#
loop_
_entity.id
_entity.type
_entity.pdbx_description
1 polymer ?
#
loop_
_entity_poly.entity_id
_entity_poly.type
_entity_poly.pdbx_seq_one_letter_code
_entity_poly.pdbx_strand_id
1 'polypeptide(L)'
;MERLMPTLFGIFTAIMFLNVLWDGFPTLPVLYGVITAASLLFGRACLMSRALPDSQASKQVPAEVRWKWCRVLGILYLLNAALCPLGFLLWYVVRFDSDLILGAQMLGFFIICFASLIPTFHRARA
;
A
#
# COMPACT_ATOMS: atom_id res chain seq x y z
N MET A 1 -12.29 3.84 0.00
CA MET A 1 -11.24 3.43 0.96
C MET A 1 -11.79 2.63 2.13
N GLU A 2 -12.98 2.96 2.65
CA GLU A 2 -13.60 2.33 3.83
C GLU A 2 -13.70 0.79 3.80
N ARG A 3 -13.94 0.20 2.62
CA ARG A 3 -13.96 -1.27 2.45
C ARG A 3 -12.61 -1.88 2.06
N LEU A 4 -11.64 -1.08 1.62
CA LEU A 4 -10.39 -1.60 1.02
C LEU A 4 -9.42 -2.13 2.08
N MET A 5 -9.28 -1.41 3.20
CA MET A 5 -8.48 -1.84 4.35
C MET A 5 -8.97 -3.14 5.01
N PRO A 6 -10.27 -3.29 5.36
CA PRO A 6 -10.75 -4.54 5.95
C PRO A 6 -10.67 -5.71 4.97
N THR A 7 -10.86 -5.48 3.67
CA THR A 7 -10.65 -6.52 2.65
C THR A 7 -9.19 -6.95 2.59
N LEU A 8 -8.22 -6.03 2.65
CA LEU A 8 -6.80 -6.39 2.69
C LEU A 8 -6.45 -7.21 3.93
N PHE A 9 -6.95 -6.81 5.09
CA PHE A 9 -6.73 -7.57 6.32
C PHE A 9 -7.29 -8.99 6.19
N GLY A 10 -8.51 -9.14 5.68
CA GLY A 10 -9.11 -10.45 5.41
C GLY A 10 -8.30 -11.29 4.42
N ILE A 11 -7.74 -10.68 3.37
CA ILE A 11 -6.87 -11.37 2.41
C ILE A 11 -5.57 -11.83 3.08
N PHE A 12 -4.91 -10.99 3.89
CA PHE A 12 -3.71 -11.40 4.63
C PHE A 12 -4.00 -12.54 5.61
N THR A 13 -5.11 -12.47 6.33
CA THR A 13 -5.55 -13.56 7.21
C THR A 13 -5.80 -14.84 6.42
N ALA A 14 -6.49 -14.76 5.27
CA ALA A 14 -6.74 -15.92 4.42
C ALA A 14 -5.43 -16.55 3.90
N ILE A 15 -4.45 -15.74 3.49
CA ILE A 15 -3.12 -16.21 3.06
C ILE A 15 -2.42 -16.97 4.19
N MET A 16 -2.47 -16.45 5.42
CA MET A 16 -1.88 -17.14 6.59
C MET A 16 -2.56 -18.49 6.84
N PHE A 17 -3.89 -18.55 6.79
CA PHE A 17 -4.62 -19.81 6.95
C PHE A 17 -4.32 -20.80 5.83
N LEU A 18 -4.27 -20.35 4.58
CA LEU A 18 -3.94 -21.19 3.43
C LEU A 18 -2.52 -21.74 3.54
N ASN A 19 -1.55 -20.94 3.99
CA ASN A 19 -0.19 -21.39 4.22
C ASN A 19 -0.08 -22.48 5.30
N VAL A 20 -0.97 -22.46 6.31
CA VAL A 20 -1.00 -23.47 7.38
C VAL A 20 -1.76 -24.72 6.96
N LEU A 21 -2.84 -24.57 6.18
CA LEU A 21 -3.74 -25.66 5.81
C LEU A 21 -3.34 -26.38 4.52
N TRP A 22 -2.54 -25.76 3.66
CA TRP A 22 -2.12 -26.31 2.37
C TRP A 22 -0.60 -26.38 2.28
N ASP A 23 -0.09 -27.61 2.36
CA ASP A 23 1.33 -27.92 2.15
C ASP A 23 1.80 -27.49 0.75
N GLY A 24 2.84 -26.65 0.72
CA GLY A 24 3.41 -26.13 -0.53
C GLY A 24 2.63 -24.94 -1.12
N PHE A 25 1.73 -24.31 -0.36
CA PHE A 25 1.06 -23.09 -0.79
C PHE A 25 2.09 -22.01 -1.17
N PRO A 26 1.99 -21.39 -2.36
CA PRO A 26 2.99 -20.44 -2.84
C PRO A 26 2.79 -19.05 -2.20
N THR A 27 3.06 -18.94 -0.90
CA THR A 27 2.80 -17.75 -0.08
C THR A 27 3.49 -16.49 -0.61
N LEU A 28 4.77 -16.59 -0.97
CA LEU A 28 5.58 -15.47 -1.44
C LEU A 28 5.02 -14.81 -2.72
N PRO A 29 4.77 -15.53 -3.83
CA PRO A 29 4.21 -14.93 -5.04
C PRO A 29 2.76 -14.43 -4.82
N VAL A 30 1.98 -15.08 -3.95
CA VAL A 30 0.64 -14.59 -3.59
C VAL A 30 0.72 -13.25 -2.85
N LEU A 31 1.62 -13.13 -1.86
CA LEU A 31 1.85 -11.87 -1.16
C LEU A 31 2.33 -10.76 -2.11
N TYR A 32 3.24 -11.07 -3.03
CA TYR A 32 3.69 -10.16 -4.08
C TYR A 32 2.52 -9.61 -4.90
N GLY A 33 1.67 -10.50 -5.41
CA GLY A 33 0.52 -10.13 -6.22
C GLY A 33 -0.47 -9.27 -5.43
N VAL A 34 -0.79 -9.67 -4.20
CA VAL A 34 -1.75 -8.96 -3.35
C VAL A 34 -1.25 -7.57 -2.99
N ILE A 35 0.00 -7.42 -2.55
CA ILE A 35 0.54 -6.12 -2.13
C ILE A 35 0.73 -5.19 -3.33
N THR A 36 1.12 -5.72 -4.49
CA THR A 36 1.21 -4.94 -5.72
C THR A 36 -0.17 -4.45 -6.15
N ALA A 37 -1.17 -5.34 -6.17
CA ALA A 37 -2.54 -4.98 -6.53
C ALA A 37 -3.14 -3.97 -5.53
N ALA A 38 -2.90 -4.17 -4.23
CA ALA A 38 -3.27 -3.22 -3.19
C ALA A 38 -2.65 -1.84 -3.46
N SER A 39 -1.34 -1.79 -3.67
CA SER A 39 -0.61 -0.55 -3.97
C SER A 39 -1.17 0.15 -5.20
N LEU A 40 -1.50 -0.57 -6.28
CA LEU A 40 -2.14 0.00 -7.46
C LEU A 40 -3.54 0.55 -7.17
N LEU A 41 -4.37 -0.18 -6.42
CA LEU A 41 -5.73 0.24 -6.06
C LEU A 41 -5.71 1.49 -5.18
N PHE A 42 -4.84 1.53 -4.17
CA PHE A 42 -4.65 2.70 -3.31
C PHE A 42 -4.06 3.88 -4.09
N GLY A 43 -3.05 3.65 -4.93
CA GLY A 43 -2.47 4.66 -5.81
C GLY A 43 -3.52 5.29 -6.73
N ARG A 44 -4.30 4.45 -7.42
CA ARG A 44 -5.41 4.88 -8.28
C ARG A 44 -6.47 5.65 -7.48
N ALA A 45 -6.90 5.14 -6.33
CA ALA A 45 -7.89 5.81 -5.50
C ALA A 45 -7.40 7.21 -5.09
N CYS A 46 -6.14 7.35 -4.69
CA CYS A 46 -5.55 8.62 -4.30
C CYS A 46 -5.39 9.62 -5.45
N LEU A 47 -5.05 9.16 -6.66
CA LEU A 47 -4.80 10.03 -7.81
C LEU A 47 -6.06 10.40 -8.59
N MET A 48 -7.02 9.47 -8.67
CA MET A 48 -8.21 9.58 -9.53
C MET A 48 -9.49 9.91 -8.76
N SER A 49 -9.48 9.82 -7.42
CA SER A 49 -10.68 10.18 -6.67
C SER A 49 -10.99 11.68 -6.86
N ARG A 50 -12.25 11.97 -7.18
CA ARG A 50 -12.80 13.34 -7.20
C ARG A 50 -13.34 13.77 -5.83
N ALA A 51 -13.41 12.83 -4.88
CA ALA A 51 -13.89 13.06 -3.53
C ALA A 51 -12.76 12.78 -2.53
N LEU A 52 -12.48 13.75 -1.66
CA LEU A 52 -11.60 13.53 -0.53
C LEU A 52 -12.32 12.66 0.52
N PRO A 53 -11.61 11.75 1.21
CA PRO A 53 -12.22 10.89 2.22
C PRO A 53 -12.84 11.74 3.32
N ASP A 54 -14.14 11.61 3.59
CA ASP A 54 -14.90 12.47 4.51
C ASP A 54 -14.82 12.02 5.98
N SER A 55 -13.63 11.67 6.47
CA SER A 55 -13.47 11.32 7.89
C SER A 55 -13.46 12.58 8.77
N GLN A 56 -13.96 12.49 10.02
CA GLN A 56 -13.94 13.60 10.99
C GLN A 56 -12.53 14.19 11.17
N ALA A 57 -11.50 13.33 11.23
CA ALA A 57 -10.10 13.76 11.30
C ALA A 57 -9.63 14.50 10.04
N SER A 58 -10.16 14.16 8.86
CA SER A 58 -9.82 14.87 7.63
C SER A 58 -10.52 16.23 7.49
N LYS A 59 -11.69 16.42 8.12
CA LYS A 59 -12.37 17.74 8.14
C LYS A 59 -11.55 18.79 8.90
N GLN A 60 -10.67 18.34 9.78
CA GLN A 60 -9.69 19.16 10.47
C GLN A 60 -8.47 19.51 9.61
N VAL A 61 -8.40 19.19 8.32
CA VAL A 61 -7.26 19.60 7.46
C VAL A 61 -7.79 20.41 6.27
N PRO A 62 -7.16 21.54 5.90
CA PRO A 62 -7.55 22.31 4.72
C PRO A 62 -7.62 21.44 3.46
N ALA A 63 -8.66 21.64 2.64
CA ALA A 63 -8.91 20.81 1.46
C ALA A 63 -7.72 20.77 0.49
N GLU A 64 -7.04 21.91 0.29
CA GLU A 64 -5.85 21.99 -0.58
C GLU A 64 -4.70 21.11 -0.09
N VAL A 65 -4.45 21.11 1.22
CA VAL A 65 -3.39 20.29 1.82
C VAL A 65 -3.75 18.80 1.68
N ARG A 66 -5.01 18.44 1.90
CA ARG A 66 -5.50 17.06 1.72
C ARG A 66 -5.34 16.59 0.28
N TRP A 67 -5.66 17.43 -0.70
CA TRP A 67 -5.50 17.10 -2.12
C TRP A 67 -4.04 16.87 -2.51
N LYS A 68 -3.16 17.78 -2.09
CA LYS A 68 -1.71 17.63 -2.33
C LYS A 68 -1.18 16.36 -1.67
N TRP A 69 -1.51 16.13 -0.40
CA TRP A 69 -1.10 14.92 0.32
C TRP A 69 -1.65 13.63 -0.31
N CYS A 70 -2.91 13.63 -0.74
CA CYS A 70 -3.52 12.48 -1.40
C CYS A 70 -2.77 12.14 -2.69
N ARG A 71 -2.40 13.13 -3.51
CA ARG A 71 -1.56 12.91 -4.70
C ARG A 71 -0.17 12.35 -4.35
N VAL A 72 0.49 12.88 -3.32
CA VAL A 72 1.79 12.36 -2.85
C VAL A 72 1.67 10.89 -2.44
N LEU A 73 0.68 10.54 -1.61
CA LEU A 73 0.44 9.14 -1.22
C LEU A 73 0.15 8.27 -2.44
N GLY A 74 -0.62 8.77 -3.40
CA GLY A 74 -0.92 8.08 -4.63
C GLY A 74 0.34 7.73 -5.45
N ILE A 75 1.24 8.69 -5.60
CA ILE A 75 2.54 8.47 -6.26
C ILE A 75 3.38 7.46 -5.49
N LEU A 76 3.47 7.59 -4.16
CA LEU A 76 4.22 6.66 -3.32
C LEU A 76 3.70 5.22 -3.43
N TYR A 77 2.37 5.04 -3.47
CA TYR A 77 1.79 3.71 -3.70
C TYR A 77 2.11 3.16 -5.09
N LEU A 78 2.13 3.98 -6.14
CA LEU A 78 2.56 3.52 -7.46
C LEU A 78 4.05 3.16 -7.50
N LEU A 79 4.91 3.92 -6.81
CA LEU A 79 6.32 3.58 -6.66
C LEU A 79 6.49 2.25 -5.91
N ASN A 80 5.70 2.02 -4.86
CA ASN A 80 5.69 0.76 -4.14
C ASN A 80 5.20 -0.40 -5.01
N ALA A 81 4.22 -0.18 -5.89
CA ALA A 81 3.79 -1.19 -6.86
C ALA A 81 4.89 -1.51 -7.89
N ALA A 82 5.68 -0.51 -8.30
CA ALA A 82 6.77 -0.66 -9.27
C ALA A 82 7.96 -1.48 -8.72
N LEU A 83 8.05 -1.71 -7.41
CA LEU A 83 9.05 -2.61 -6.83
C LEU A 83 8.91 -4.05 -7.34
N CYS A 84 7.70 -4.52 -7.62
CA CYS A 84 7.47 -5.87 -8.14
C CYS A 84 8.09 -6.09 -9.53
N PRO A 85 7.79 -5.30 -10.58
CA PRO A 85 8.44 -5.45 -11.88
C PRO A 85 9.94 -5.12 -11.81
N LEU A 86 10.37 -4.21 -10.93
CA LEU A 86 11.79 -3.94 -10.70
C LEU A 86 12.50 -5.17 -10.11
N GLY A 87 11.91 -5.83 -9.13
CA GLY A 87 12.43 -7.06 -8.54
C GLY A 87 12.57 -8.18 -9.57
N PHE A 88 11.58 -8.33 -10.45
CA PHE A 88 11.65 -9.28 -11.56
C PHE A 88 12.79 -8.96 -12.54
N LEU A 89 12.97 -7.68 -12.88
CA LEU A 89 14.06 -7.23 -13.74
C LEU A 89 15.43 -7.48 -13.09
N LEU A 90 15.57 -7.15 -11.81
CA LEU A 90 16.81 -7.36 -11.05
C LEU A 90 17.13 -8.84 -10.85
N TRP A 91 16.11 -9.69 -10.66
CA TRP A 91 16.28 -11.14 -10.66
C TRP A 91 16.87 -11.62 -11.99
N TYR A 92 16.35 -11.13 -13.12
CA TYR A 92 16.83 -11.54 -14.44
C TYR A 92 18.27 -11.08 -14.72
N VAL A 93 18.64 -9.86 -14.33
CA VAL A 93 19.95 -9.28 -14.65
C VAL A 93 21.04 -9.71 -13.67
N VAL A 94 20.76 -9.74 -12.36
CA VAL A 94 21.77 -9.98 -11.32
C VAL A 94 21.40 -11.05 -10.29
N ARG A 95 20.33 -11.84 -10.52
CA ARG A 95 19.79 -12.82 -9.54
C ARG A 95 19.54 -12.21 -8.16
N PHE A 96 19.00 -10.99 -8.15
CA PHE A 96 18.72 -10.25 -6.92
C PHE A 96 17.69 -10.95 -6.04
N ASP A 97 17.89 -10.91 -4.73
CA ASP A 97 16.97 -11.52 -3.77
C ASP A 97 15.56 -10.88 -3.85
N SER A 98 14.60 -11.65 -4.36
CA SER A 98 13.22 -11.22 -4.52
C SER A 98 12.48 -11.12 -3.18
N ASP A 99 12.96 -11.80 -2.14
CA ASP A 99 12.35 -11.73 -0.81
C ASP A 99 12.65 -10.39 -0.14
N LEU A 100 13.84 -9.81 -0.42
CA LEU A 100 14.21 -8.49 0.06
C LEU A 100 13.36 -7.39 -0.59
N ILE A 101 13.05 -7.52 -1.89
CA ILE A 101 12.12 -6.62 -2.58
C ILE A 101 10.69 -6.78 -2.04
N LEU A 102 10.25 -8.01 -1.73
CA LEU A 102 8.93 -8.22 -1.11
C LEU A 102 8.88 -7.54 0.25
N GLY A 103 9.89 -7.75 1.09
CA GLY A 103 10.02 -7.10 2.40
C GLY A 103 9.99 -5.59 2.29
N ALA A 104 10.73 -5.01 1.33
CA ALA A 104 10.69 -3.57 1.05
C ALA A 104 9.29 -3.11 0.62
N GLN A 105 8.57 -3.91 -0.19
CA GLN A 105 7.24 -3.60 -0.65
C GLN A 105 6.20 -3.65 0.49
N MET A 106 6.32 -4.62 1.41
CA MET A 106 5.48 -4.71 2.59
C MET A 106 5.70 -3.50 3.50
N LEU A 107 6.96 -3.23 3.85
CA LEU A 107 7.33 -2.11 4.72
C LEU A 107 6.91 -0.78 4.10
N GLY A 108 7.20 -0.58 2.81
CA GLY A 108 6.80 0.60 2.06
C GLY A 108 5.29 0.82 2.09
N PHE A 109 4.50 -0.23 1.86
CA PHE A 109 3.04 -0.14 1.92
C PHE A 109 2.55 0.36 3.29
N PHE A 110 3.04 -0.22 4.38
CA PHE A 110 2.66 0.19 5.73
C PHE A 110 3.14 1.60 6.08
N ILE A 111 4.37 1.97 5.72
CA ILE A 111 4.89 3.32 5.92
C ILE A 111 4.00 4.36 5.21
N ILE A 112 3.59 4.08 3.96
CA ILE A 112 2.71 4.98 3.21
C ILE A 112 1.32 5.05 3.88
N CYS A 113 0.79 3.93 4.36
CA CYS A 113 -0.45 3.91 5.15
C CYS A 113 -0.35 4.83 6.38
N PHE A 114 0.73 4.74 7.17
CA PHE A 114 0.92 5.61 8.33
C PHE A 114 1.19 7.07 7.96
N ALA A 115 1.88 7.32 6.85
CA ALA A 115 2.12 8.67 6.34
C ALA A 115 0.82 9.43 6.04
N SER A 116 -0.28 8.71 5.75
CA SER A 116 -1.60 9.32 5.59
C SER A 116 -2.12 10.06 6.83
N LEU A 117 -1.58 9.75 8.02
CA LEU A 117 -1.94 10.39 9.28
C LEU A 117 -1.14 11.68 9.55
N ILE A 118 0.01 11.89 8.90
CA ILE A 118 0.88 13.07 9.11
C ILE A 118 0.12 14.41 9.05
N PRO A 119 -0.73 14.69 8.03
CA PRO A 119 -1.46 15.96 7.97
C PRO A 119 -2.45 16.15 9.13
N THR A 120 -2.91 15.08 9.78
CA THR A 120 -3.78 15.18 10.97
C THR A 120 -2.98 15.54 12.24
N PHE A 121 -1.76 15.02 12.38
CA PHE A 121 -0.91 15.33 13.53
C PHE A 121 -0.29 16.73 13.48
N HIS A 122 0.04 17.23 12.28
CA HIS A 122 0.65 18.56 12.14
C HIS A 122 -0.27 19.71 12.62
N ARG A 123 -1.59 19.53 12.56
CA ARG A 123 -2.56 20.52 13.06
C ARG A 123 -2.90 20.34 14.54
N ALA A 124 -2.69 19.17 15.14
CA ALA A 124 -2.83 19.00 16.59
C ALA A 124 -1.74 19.76 17.38
N ARG A 125 -0.69 20.23 16.69
CA ARG A 125 0.46 20.94 17.26
C ARG A 125 0.51 22.44 16.94
N ALA A 126 -0.40 22.95 16.11
CA ALA A 126 -0.49 24.34 15.67
C ALA A 126 -1.80 24.96 16.14
#